data_AF-A0A8J7M4I1-F1
#
_entry.id   AF-A0A8J7M4I1-F1
#
_cell.length_a   1.000
_cell.length_b   1.000
_cell.length_c   1.000
_cell.angle_alpha   90.00
_cell.angle_beta   90.00
_cell.angle_gamma   90.00
#
_symmetry.space_group_name_H-M   'P 1'
#
loop_
_entity.id
_entity.type
_entity.pdbx_description
1 polymer ?
#
loop_
_entity_poly.entity_id
_entity_poly.type
_entity_poly.pdbx_seq_one_letter_code
_entity_poly.pdbx_strand_id
1 'polypeptide(L)' 'MAAAKGTAGRCPVCGAATEKRWRPFCSRRCADVDLGRWLKGSYAIPGEPLETEGAERDSIASSPPEGEEDR' A
#
# COMPACT_ATOMS: atom_id res chain seq x y z
N MET A 1 -12.81 6.28 -10.83
CA MET A 1 -11.36 6.07 -10.63
C MET A 1 -10.85 5.13 -11.72
N ALA A 2 -9.95 5.57 -12.60
CA ALA A 2 -9.45 4.75 -13.69
C ALA A 2 -8.42 3.74 -13.17
N ALA A 3 -8.78 2.47 -13.14
CA ALA A 3 -7.82 1.38 -13.01
C ALA A 3 -6.81 1.50 -14.17
N ALA A 4 -5.52 1.58 -13.85
CA ALA A 4 -4.47 1.60 -14.87
C ALA A 4 -4.54 0.30 -15.66
N LYS A 5 -5.10 0.35 -16.88
CA LYS A 5 -5.05 -0.73 -17.87
C LYS A 5 -3.57 -1.02 -18.12
N GLY A 6 -3.05 -2.09 -17.53
CA GLY A 6 -1.66 -2.49 -17.70
C GLY A 6 -1.35 -2.62 -19.19
N THR A 7 -0.56 -1.69 -19.71
CA THR A 7 -0.12 -1.74 -21.11
C THR A 7 0.87 -2.88 -21.22
N ALA A 8 0.36 -4.06 -21.57
CA ALA A 8 1.16 -5.27 -21.72
C ALA A 8 2.40 -4.97 -22.57
N GLY A 9 3.57 -5.06 -21.96
CA GLY A 9 4.86 -4.83 -22.63
C GLY A 9 5.43 -3.41 -22.59
N ARG A 10 4.81 -2.44 -21.89
CA ARG A 10 5.42 -1.12 -21.61
C ARG A 10 5.76 -0.96 -20.13
N CYS A 11 6.90 -0.32 -19.86
CA CYS A 11 7.38 -0.03 -18.52
C CYS A 11 6.48 1.01 -17.85
N PRO A 12 5.97 0.77 -16.63
CA PRO A 12 5.09 1.71 -15.94
C PRO A 12 5.81 2.96 -15.40
N VAL A 13 7.15 2.95 -15.37
CA VAL A 13 7.96 4.06 -14.84
C VAL A 13 8.32 5.08 -15.93
N CYS A 14 8.63 4.62 -17.14
CA CYS A 14 9.13 5.47 -18.23
C CYS A 14 8.48 5.23 -19.60
N GLY A 15 7.60 4.22 -19.75
CA GLY A 15 6.89 3.93 -20.99
C GLY A 15 7.66 3.09 -22.03
N ALA A 16 8.96 2.85 -21.84
CA ALA A 16 9.78 2.06 -22.76
C ALA A 16 9.35 0.58 -22.83
N ALA A 17 9.79 -0.15 -23.87
CA ALA A 17 9.53 -1.58 -23.99
C ALA A 17 10.08 -2.36 -22.78
N THR A 18 9.31 -3.32 -22.26
CA THR A 18 9.77 -4.14 -21.12
C THR A 18 10.84 -5.12 -21.53
N GLU A 19 11.83 -5.32 -20.67
CA GLU A 19 12.86 -6.34 -20.85
C GLU A 19 12.48 -7.62 -20.10
N LYS A 20 12.64 -8.78 -20.72
CA LYS A 20 12.18 -10.07 -20.14
C LYS A 20 12.72 -10.32 -18.74
N ARG A 21 13.98 -9.92 -18.49
CA ARG A 21 14.65 -10.03 -17.20
C ARG A 21 14.08 -9.10 -16.12
N TRP A 22 13.55 -7.93 -16.53
CA TRP A 22 13.15 -6.86 -15.63
C TRP A 22 11.64 -6.62 -15.60
N ARG A 23 10.85 -7.45 -16.29
CA ARG A 23 9.39 -7.33 -16.34
C ARG A 23 8.80 -7.17 -14.93
N PRO A 24 7.90 -6.18 -14.72
CA PRO A 24 7.22 -5.34 -15.71
C PRO A 24 7.98 -4.08 -16.18
N PHE A 25 9.28 -3.96 -15.91
CA PHE A 25 10.10 -2.78 -16.22
C PHE A 25 11.03 -2.99 -17.42
N CYS A 26 11.66 -1.89 -17.89
CA CYS A 26 12.67 -1.94 -18.96
C CYS A 26 14.10 -2.15 -18.42
N SER A 27 14.35 -1.94 -17.12
CA SER A 27 15.70 -2.01 -16.53
C SER A 27 15.65 -2.10 -15.01
N ARG A 28 16.77 -2.50 -14.39
CA ARG A 28 16.99 -2.42 -12.93
C ARG A 28 16.70 -1.04 -12.38
N ARG A 29 17.19 0.02 -13.04
CA ARG A 29 16.98 1.41 -12.60
C ARG A 29 15.50 1.76 -12.45
N CYS A 30 14.65 1.31 -13.39
CA CYS A 30 13.22 1.56 -13.29
C CYS A 30 12.57 0.77 -12.15
N ALA A 31 13.01 -0.46 -11.88
CA ALA A 31 12.55 -1.22 -10.72
C ALA A 31 12.92 -0.51 -9.40
N ASP A 32 14.14 0.00 -9.28
CA ASP A 32 14.61 0.71 -8.09
C ASP A 32 13.84 2.04 -7.88
N VAL A 33 13.49 2.74 -8.97
CA VAL A 33 12.66 3.97 -8.89
C VAL A 33 11.25 3.65 -8.41
N ASP A 34 10.65 2.57 -8.92
CA ASP A 34 9.32 2.13 -8.48
C ASP A 34 9.33 1.80 -6.99
N LEU A 35 10.32 1.01 -6.54
CA LEU A 35 10.53 0.71 -5.12
C LEU A 35 10.68 1.99 -4.29
N GLY A 36 11.43 2.98 -4.80
CA GLY A 36 11.56 4.28 -4.14
C GLY A 36 10.23 5.02 -3.98
N ARG A 37 9.28 4.90 -4.92
CA ARG A 37 7.94 5.48 -4.81
C ARG A 37 7.10 4.76 -3.76
N TRP A 38 7.24 3.44 -3.65
CA TRP A 38 6.62 2.65 -2.58
C TRP A 38 7.10 3.07 -1.21
N LEU A 39 8.42 3.12 -1.00
CA LEU A 39 9.01 3.46 0.29
C LEU A 39 8.71 4.91 0.72
N LYS A 40 8.44 5.80 -0.24
CA LYS A 40 8.04 7.19 0.02
C LYS A 40 6.54 7.36 0.25
N GLY A 41 5.75 6.29 0.16
CA GLY A 41 4.28 6.37 0.27
C GLY A 41 3.63 7.15 -0.87
N SER A 42 4.30 7.28 -2.03
CA SER A 42 3.74 7.98 -3.19
C SER A 42 2.58 7.21 -3.84
N TYR A 43 2.51 5.90 -3.60
CA TYR A 43 1.36 5.09 -3.96
C TYR A 43 0.34 5.13 -2.82
N ALA A 44 -0.68 5.96 -2.99
CA ALA A 44 -1.82 6.06 -2.09
C ALA A 44 -3.11 5.85 -2.88
N ILE A 45 -4.06 5.14 -2.26
CA ILE A 45 -5.43 5.07 -2.78
C ILE A 45 -6.20 6.18 -2.07
N PRO A 46 -6.77 7.16 -2.79
CA PRO A 46 -7.62 8.18 -2.17
C PRO A 46 -8.81 7.48 -1.52
N GLY A 47 -8.94 7.65 -0.20
CA GLY A 47 -10.12 7.25 0.56
C GLY A 47 -11.12 8.40 0.65
N GLU A 48 -12.37 8.07 0.96
CA GLU A 48 -13.31 9.09 1.42
C GLU A 48 -12.80 9.65 2.77
N PRO A 49 -12.98 10.95 3.02
CA PRO A 49 -12.63 11.51 4.32
C PRO A 49 -13.39 10.73 5.39
N LEU A 50 -12.65 10.17 6.36
CA LEU A 50 -13.27 9.59 7.54
C LEU A 50 -13.95 10.74 8.30
N GLU A 51 -15.27 10.67 8.48
CA GLU A 51 -15.96 11.54 9.43
C GLU A 51 -15.49 11.18 10.84
N THR A 52 -14.48 11.91 11.30
CA THR A 52 -13.92 11.76 12.64
C THR A 52 -14.72 12.62 13.61
N GLU A 53 -15.84 12.08 14.11
CA GLU A 53 -16.26 12.32 15.48
C GLU A 53 -15.78 11.13 16.33
N GLY A 54 -14.85 11.38 17.26
CA GLY A 54 -14.39 10.37 18.22
C GLY A 54 -13.09 9.64 17.85
N ALA A 55 -12.00 10.37 17.65
CA ALA A 55 -10.66 9.79 17.81
C ALA A 55 -10.36 9.57 19.31
N GLU A 56 -11.04 8.61 19.94
CA GLU A 56 -10.56 8.05 21.21
C GLU A 56 -9.47 7.01 20.90
N ARG A 57 -8.27 7.47 21.18
CA ARG A 57 -6.98 6.82 20.99
C ARG A 57 -6.84 5.70 22.03
N ASP A 58 -6.65 4.48 21.55
CA ASP A 58 -5.65 3.55 22.10
C ASP A 58 -5.64 3.42 23.65
N SER A 59 -6.66 2.82 24.30
CA SER A 59 -6.64 2.40 25.72
C SER A 59 -7.90 1.62 26.19
N ILE A 60 -8.31 0.49 25.58
CA ILE A 60 -9.20 -0.48 26.27
C ILE A 60 -9.18 -1.90 25.65
N ALA A 61 -7.99 -2.46 25.36
CA ALA A 61 -7.85 -3.90 25.48
C ALA A 61 -7.38 -4.19 26.91
N SER A 62 -8.25 -3.84 27.87
CA SER A 62 -8.08 -4.16 29.28
C SER A 62 -7.96 -5.68 29.42
N SER A 63 -6.87 -6.07 30.07
CA SER A 63 -6.60 -7.24 30.92
C SER A 63 -7.53 -8.46 30.81
N PRO A 64 -6.96 -9.70 30.85
CA PRO A 64 -7.78 -10.90 31.00
C PRO A 64 -8.66 -10.78 32.24
N PRO A 65 -9.93 -11.24 32.22
CA PRO A 65 -10.75 -11.25 33.42
C PRO A 65 -10.12 -12.20 34.44
N GLU A 66 -9.53 -11.62 35.48
CA GLU A 66 -9.19 -12.32 36.71
C GLU A 66 -10.50 -12.55 37.47
N GLY A 67 -10.83 -13.82 37.76
CA GLY A 67 -11.87 -14.21 38.73
C GLY A 67 -13.18 -14.73 38.14
N GLU A 68 -13.22 -16.02 37.78
CA GLU A 68 -14.43 -16.83 37.90
C GLU A 68 -14.24 -17.72 39.14
N GLU A 69 -14.61 -17.18 40.30
CA GLU A 69 -14.83 -17.92 41.54
C GLU A 69 -16.14 -17.40 42.14
N ASP A 70 -17.26 -18.07 41.84
CA ASP A 70 -18.37 -18.38 42.78
C ASP A 70 -19.45 -19.22 42.06
N ARG A 71 -19.27 -20.56 42.02
CA ARG A 71 -20.21 -21.53 42.62
C ARG A 71 -19.75 -23.00 42.51
#